data_AF-A0A834KJV1-F1
#
_entry.id   AF-A0A834KJV1-F1
#
_cell.length_a   1.000
_cell.length_b   1.000
_cell.length_c   1.000
_cell.angle_alpha   90.00
_cell.angle_beta   90.00
_cell.angle_gamma   90.00
#
_symmetry.space_group_name_H-M   'P 1'
#
loop_
_entity.id
_entity.type
_entity.pdbx_description
1 polymer ?
#
loop_
_entity_poly.entity_id
_entity_poly.type
_entity_poly.pdbx_seq_one_letter_code
_entity_poly.pdbx_strand_id
1 'polypeptide(L)'
;MITNFIKKNDNYGKLKNTGRPHALTARETHVILRIASNSMTNVTRNCRKAGVNTNIRNVQRILNKSKHIQRKKLKRKPPLKSHHVEDRTKFVCEHISCRKKLRNIIFTDEKKFYLDGVNG
;
A
#
# COMPACT_ATOMS: atom_id res chain seq x y z
N MET A 1 5.33 -12.56 49.66
CA MET A 1 6.26 -12.08 48.61
C MET A 1 7.60 -12.82 48.61
N ILE A 2 8.27 -12.96 49.76
CA ILE A 2 9.58 -13.64 49.87
C ILE A 2 9.54 -15.14 49.50
N THR A 3 8.47 -15.85 49.88
CA THR A 3 8.32 -17.29 49.59
C THR A 3 8.25 -17.64 48.09
N ASN A 4 7.68 -16.75 47.27
CA ASN A 4 7.66 -16.92 45.81
C ASN A 4 9.02 -16.65 45.16
N PHE A 5 9.82 -15.76 45.76
CA PHE A 5 11.20 -15.51 45.33
C PHE A 5 12.07 -16.74 45.60
N ILE A 6 11.98 -17.32 46.82
CA ILE A 6 12.71 -18.56 47.18
C ILE A 6 12.30 -19.73 46.28
N LYS A 7 11.00 -19.91 46.00
CA LYS A 7 10.50 -20.99 45.13
C LYS A 7 10.92 -20.86 43.66
N LYS A 8 10.97 -19.64 43.12
CA LYS A 8 11.26 -19.40 41.70
C LYS A 8 12.74 -19.11 41.43
N ASN A 9 13.53 -18.79 42.47
CA ASN A 9 14.94 -18.43 42.42
C ASN A 9 15.25 -17.52 41.21
N ASP A 10 16.13 -17.96 40.31
CA ASP A 10 16.52 -17.23 39.10
C ASP A 10 15.37 -16.88 38.15
N ASN A 11 14.23 -17.55 38.25
CA ASN A 11 13.06 -17.32 37.38
C ASN A 11 12.04 -16.32 37.96
N TYR A 12 12.31 -15.76 39.14
CA TYR A 12 11.45 -14.71 39.69
C TYR A 12 11.50 -13.45 38.81
N GLY A 13 10.33 -12.95 38.40
CA GLY A 13 10.21 -11.76 37.53
C GLY A 13 10.55 -11.95 36.05
N LYS A 14 11.06 -13.12 35.63
CA LYS A 14 11.41 -13.39 34.22
C LYS A 14 10.23 -13.79 33.33
N LEU A 15 9.08 -14.10 33.93
CA LEU A 15 7.89 -14.51 33.18
C LEU A 15 7.30 -13.31 32.41
N LYS A 16 7.08 -13.50 31.11
CA LYS A 16 6.49 -12.47 30.26
C LYS A 16 4.98 -12.37 30.55
N ASN A 17 4.52 -11.16 30.84
CA ASN A 17 3.09 -10.88 30.88
C ASN A 17 2.57 -10.82 29.44
N THR A 18 1.78 -11.82 29.05
CA THR A 18 1.23 -11.97 27.69
C THR A 18 0.18 -10.91 27.35
N GLY A 19 -0.34 -10.20 28.35
CA GLY A 19 -1.31 -9.13 28.18
C GLY A 19 -2.67 -9.60 27.67
N ARG A 20 -3.50 -8.65 27.25
CA ARG A 20 -4.85 -8.92 26.73
C ARG A 20 -4.76 -9.57 25.34
N PRO A 21 -5.56 -10.61 25.04
CA PRO A 21 -5.62 -11.16 23.70
C PRO A 21 -6.05 -10.11 22.67
N HIS A 22 -5.58 -10.28 21.43
CA HIS A 22 -5.97 -9.41 20.34
C HIS A 22 -7.45 -9.57 20.00
N ALA A 23 -8.10 -8.45 19.67
CA ALA A 23 -9.50 -8.44 19.23
C ALA A 23 -9.73 -9.11 17.86
N LEU A 24 -8.66 -9.42 17.13
CA LEU A 24 -8.69 -10.07 15.82
C LEU A 24 -7.83 -11.31 15.87
N THR A 25 -8.35 -12.39 15.28
CA THR A 25 -7.60 -13.61 15.05
C THR A 25 -6.56 -13.41 13.96
N ALA A 26 -5.51 -14.22 13.96
CA ALA A 26 -4.48 -14.18 12.90
C ALA A 26 -5.12 -14.27 11.51
N ARG A 27 -6.07 -15.21 11.32
CA ARG A 27 -6.78 -15.41 10.06
C ARG A 27 -7.49 -14.14 9.58
N GLU A 28 -8.24 -13.46 10.45
CA GLU A 28 -8.93 -12.22 10.10
C GLU A 28 -7.93 -11.12 9.71
N THR A 29 -6.81 -11.01 10.43
CA THR A 29 -5.77 -10.03 10.06
C THR A 29 -5.20 -10.30 8.66
N HIS A 30 -4.98 -11.57 8.30
CA HIS A 30 -4.51 -11.94 6.96
C HIS A 30 -5.55 -11.64 5.88
N VAL A 31 -6.84 -11.90 6.14
CA VAL A 31 -7.93 -11.60 5.20
C VAL A 31 -8.03 -10.10 4.95
N ILE A 32 -7.98 -9.28 6.02
CA ILE A 32 -7.96 -7.82 5.93
C ILE A 32 -6.78 -7.34 5.09
N LEU A 33 -5.57 -7.84 5.35
CA LEU A 33 -4.36 -7.45 4.62
C LEU A 33 -4.46 -7.84 3.13
N ARG A 34 -4.96 -9.04 2.84
CA ARG A 34 -5.17 -9.51 1.46
C ARG A 34 -6.15 -8.62 0.70
N ILE A 35 -7.29 -8.30 1.32
CA ILE A 35 -8.29 -7.42 0.71
C ILE A 35 -7.71 -6.03 0.51
N ALA A 36 -7.00 -5.48 1.49
CA ALA A 36 -6.40 -4.15 1.39
C ALA A 36 -5.30 -4.08 0.33
N SER A 37 -4.54 -5.17 0.11
CA SER A 37 -3.52 -5.24 -0.94
C SER A 37 -4.12 -5.28 -2.35
N ASN A 38 -5.25 -5.98 -2.51
CA ASN A 38 -5.86 -6.22 -3.82
C ASN A 38 -6.96 -5.20 -4.16
N SER A 39 -7.26 -4.25 -3.28
CA SER A 39 -8.36 -3.30 -3.50
C SER A 39 -8.02 -1.87 -3.12
N MET A 40 -8.55 -0.94 -3.92
CA MET A 40 -8.44 0.49 -3.70
C MET A 40 -9.62 1.04 -2.90
N THR A 41 -10.01 0.36 -1.81
CA THR A 41 -11.19 0.72 -1.03
C THR A 41 -10.87 1.26 0.35
N ASN A 42 -11.84 1.97 0.94
CA ASN A 42 -11.71 2.50 2.30
C ASN A 42 -11.73 1.36 3.33
N VAL A 43 -11.25 1.67 4.54
CA VAL A 43 -11.13 0.68 5.62
C VAL A 43 -12.48 0.07 5.97
N THR A 44 -13.55 0.86 6.00
CA THR A 44 -14.92 0.39 6.28
C THR A 44 -15.39 -0.66 5.27
N ARG A 45 -15.17 -0.46 3.97
CA ARG A 45 -15.47 -1.46 2.94
C ARG A 45 -14.58 -2.69 3.08
N ASN A 46 -13.32 -2.52 3.45
CA ASN A 46 -12.42 -3.66 3.68
C ASN A 46 -12.92 -4.52 4.86
N CYS A 47 -13.37 -3.91 5.96
CA CYS A 47 -13.96 -4.64 7.09
C CYS A 47 -15.22 -5.41 6.68
N ARG A 48 -16.12 -4.76 5.93
CA ARG A 48 -17.35 -5.40 5.42
C ARG A 48 -17.03 -6.59 4.51
N LYS A 49 -16.09 -6.43 3.56
CA LYS A 49 -15.64 -7.52 2.69
C LYS A 49 -14.96 -8.66 3.45
N ALA A 50 -14.23 -8.33 4.52
CA ALA A 50 -13.58 -9.32 5.36
C ALA A 50 -14.55 -10.06 6.29
N GLY A 51 -15.79 -9.57 6.45
CA GLY A 51 -16.77 -10.11 7.40
C GLY A 51 -16.41 -9.85 8.86
N VAL A 52 -15.57 -8.84 9.12
CA VAL A 52 -14.99 -8.61 10.45
C VAL A 52 -15.71 -7.46 11.15
N ASN A 53 -16.26 -7.73 12.33
CA ASN A 53 -16.90 -6.71 13.18
C ASN A 53 -15.90 -6.16 14.21
N THR A 54 -15.04 -5.24 13.80
CA THR A 54 -14.11 -4.56 14.72
C THR A 54 -14.02 -3.06 14.47
N ASN A 55 -13.47 -2.36 15.47
CA ASN A 55 -13.23 -0.92 15.38
C ASN A 55 -12.29 -0.59 14.21
N ILE A 56 -12.71 0.37 13.37
CA ILE A 56 -11.98 0.88 12.21
C ILE A 56 -10.54 1.27 12.58
N ARG A 57 -10.32 1.88 13.75
CA ARG A 57 -8.97 2.28 14.22
C ARG A 57 -8.05 1.08 14.42
N ASN A 58 -8.59 -0.06 14.88
CA ASN A 58 -7.79 -1.26 15.07
C ASN A 58 -7.31 -1.82 13.72
N VAL A 59 -8.19 -1.79 12.70
CA VAL A 59 -7.85 -2.19 11.34
C VAL A 59 -6.83 -1.22 10.71
N GLN A 60 -7.01 0.09 10.89
CA GLN A 60 -6.01 1.08 10.46
C GLN A 60 -4.63 0.83 11.09
N ARG A 61 -4.58 0.50 12.38
CA ARG A 61 -3.33 0.17 13.07
C ARG A 61 -2.64 -1.06 12.47
N ILE A 62 -3.40 -2.09 12.10
CA ILE A 62 -2.87 -3.28 11.42
C ILE A 62 -2.31 -2.92 10.04
N LEU A 63 -3.05 -2.13 9.26
CA LEU A 63 -2.59 -1.67 7.94
C LEU A 63 -1.31 -0.84 8.05
N ASN A 64 -1.23 0.08 9.02
CA ASN A 64 -0.05 0.92 9.24
C ASN A 64 1.16 0.12 9.77
N LYS A 65 0.93 -1.00 10.48
CA LYS A 65 2.00 -1.90 10.94
C LYS A 65 2.56 -2.76 9.80
N SER A 66 1.82 -2.93 8.71
CA SER A 66 2.27 -3.69 7.55
C SER A 66 3.40 -2.95 6.83
N LYS A 67 4.50 -3.65 6.56
CA LYS A 67 5.63 -3.09 5.80
C LYS A 67 5.30 -2.89 4.31
N HIS A 68 4.36 -3.67 3.78
CA HIS A 68 4.10 -3.74 2.34
C HIS A 68 2.92 -2.88 1.89
N ILE A 69 2.07 -2.42 2.81
CA ILE A 69 0.86 -1.66 2.47
C ILE A 69 1.04 -0.22 2.95
N GLN A 70 1.12 0.71 2.00
CA GLN A 70 1.16 2.14 2.28
C GLN A 70 0.03 2.86 1.58
N ARG A 71 -0.70 3.69 2.34
CA ARG A 71 -1.72 4.57 1.75
C ARG A 71 -1.03 5.70 1.00
N LYS A 72 -1.22 5.75 -0.32
CA LYS A 72 -0.72 6.84 -1.18
C LYS A 72 -1.85 7.41 -2.02
N LYS A 73 -1.78 8.72 -2.32
CA LYS A 73 -2.66 9.35 -3.31
C LYS A 73 -2.25 8.87 -4.70
N LEU A 74 -3.21 8.43 -5.50
CA LEU A 74 -2.97 8.09 -6.90
C LEU A 74 -2.62 9.35 -7.69
N LYS A 75 -1.59 9.27 -8.53
CA LYS A 75 -1.33 10.29 -9.55
C LYS A 75 -2.44 10.19 -10.60
N ARG A 76 -3.21 11.27 -10.77
CA ARG A 76 -4.24 11.34 -11.80
C ARG A 76 -3.58 11.30 -13.17
N LYS A 77 -4.06 10.42 -14.04
CA LYS A 77 -3.69 10.31 -15.45
C LYS A 77 -4.97 10.08 -16.26
N PRO A 78 -5.04 10.55 -17.51
CA PRO A 78 -6.14 10.18 -18.39
C PRO A 78 -6.26 8.65 -18.50
N PRO A 79 -7.48 8.09 -18.56
CA PRO A 79 -7.66 6.65 -18.66
C PRO A 79 -7.09 6.14 -19.98
N LEU A 80 -6.28 5.07 -19.92
CA LEU A 80 -5.88 4.32 -21.11
C LEU A 80 -7.05 3.44 -21.52
N LYS A 81 -7.60 3.69 -22.71
CA LYS A 81 -8.56 2.80 -23.36
C LYS A 81 -7.78 1.65 -24.03
N SER A 82 -8.45 0.56 -24.40
CA SER A 82 -7.83 -0.59 -25.06
C SER A 82 -7.03 -0.18 -26.30
N HIS A 83 -7.62 0.61 -27.20
CA HIS A 83 -6.93 1.09 -28.39
C HIS A 83 -5.68 1.92 -28.08
N HIS A 84 -5.68 2.75 -27.02
CA HIS A 84 -4.47 3.47 -26.60
C HIS A 84 -3.32 2.52 -26.24
N VAL A 85 -3.63 1.35 -25.66
CA VAL A 85 -2.63 0.33 -25.32
C VAL A 85 -2.10 -0.33 -26.60
N GLU A 86 -2.98 -0.69 -27.51
CA GLU A 86 -2.64 -1.29 -28.80
C GLU A 86 -1.76 -0.35 -29.64
N ASP A 87 -2.16 0.91 -29.80
CA ASP A 87 -1.40 1.90 -30.57
C ASP A 87 -0.02 2.16 -29.95
N ARG A 88 0.05 2.28 -28.62
CA ARG A 88 1.32 2.48 -27.91
C ARG A 88 2.23 1.27 -28.04
N THR A 89 1.70 0.05 -27.93
CA THR A 89 2.50 -1.16 -28.08
C THR A 89 3.01 -1.32 -29.50
N LYS A 90 2.17 -1.08 -30.51
CA LYS A 90 2.56 -1.05 -31.92
C LYS A 90 3.67 -0.04 -32.18
N PHE A 91 3.50 1.21 -31.72
CA PHE A 91 4.51 2.26 -31.85
C PHE A 91 5.86 1.82 -31.22
N VAL A 92 5.81 1.25 -30.02
CA VAL A 92 7.01 0.76 -29.33
C VAL A 92 7.67 -0.38 -30.11
N CYS A 93 6.92 -1.37 -30.59
CA CYS A 93 7.46 -2.47 -31.39
C CYS A 93 8.13 -1.99 -32.69
N GLU A 94 7.52 -1.01 -33.37
CA GLU A 94 8.05 -0.44 -34.62
C GLU A 94 9.35 0.37 -34.39
N HIS A 95 9.48 1.03 -33.23
CA HIS A 95 10.55 2.00 -32.99
C HIS A 95 11.68 1.50 -32.07
N ILE A 96 11.47 0.42 -31.27
CA ILE A 96 12.51 -0.16 -30.38
C ILE A 96 13.75 -0.61 -31.16
N SER A 97 13.56 -1.29 -32.29
CA SER A 97 14.67 -1.75 -33.15
C SER A 97 15.38 -0.60 -33.88
N CYS A 98 14.77 0.60 -33.90
CA CYS A 98 15.26 1.79 -34.60
C CYS A 98 16.09 2.73 -33.73
N ARG A 99 16.89 2.21 -32.78
CA ARG A 99 17.74 3.00 -31.88
C ARG A 99 18.73 3.94 -32.59
N LYS A 100 19.12 3.62 -33.84
CA LYS A 100 19.94 4.52 -34.69
C LYS A 100 19.13 5.70 -35.25
N LYS A 101 17.84 5.53 -35.54
CA LYS A 101 16.98 6.61 -36.09
C LYS A 101 16.50 7.58 -35.01
N LEU A 102 16.20 7.09 -33.80
CA LEU A 102 15.77 7.95 -32.68
C LEU A 102 16.81 9.01 -32.27
N ARG A 103 18.10 8.78 -32.53
CA ARG A 103 19.18 9.74 -32.23
C ARG A 103 19.08 11.05 -33.00
N ASN A 104 18.44 11.03 -34.17
CA ASN A 104 18.31 12.20 -35.04
C ASN A 104 16.89 12.82 -34.96
N ILE A 105 16.05 12.37 -34.03
CA ILE A 105 14.69 12.89 -33.85
C ILE A 105 14.72 13.98 -32.77
N ILE A 106 14.27 15.17 -33.14
CA ILE A 106 13.99 16.24 -32.20
C ILE A 106 12.50 16.16 -31.86
N PHE A 107 12.20 15.90 -30.59
CA PHE A 107 10.83 15.93 -30.09
C PHE A 107 10.47 17.35 -29.65
N THR A 108 9.43 17.92 -30.25
CA THR A 108 8.86 19.21 -29.87
C THR A 108 7.45 18.99 -29.35
N ASP A 109 7.14 19.58 -28.20
CA ASP A 109 5.78 19.62 -27.65
C ASP A 109 5.46 21.07 -27.28
N GLU A 110 4.23 21.50 -27.58
CA GLU A 110 3.80 22.83 -27.25
C GLU A 110 3.41 22.88 -25.77
N LYS A 111 4.26 23.53 -24.97
CA LYS A 111 3.95 23.81 -23.57
C LYS A 111 3.43 25.22 -23.43
N LYS A 112 2.22 25.38 -22.90
CA LYS A 112 1.69 26.68 -22.51
C LYS A 112 2.50 27.24 -21.33
N PHE A 113 3.19 28.35 -21.55
CA PHE A 113 3.86 29.10 -20.49
C PHE A 113 2.87 30.12 -19.90
N TYR A 114 2.72 30.12 -18.58
CA TYR A 114 1.97 31.15 -17.87
C TYR A 114 2.96 32.22 -17.41
N LEU A 115 2.66 33.49 -17.71
CA LEU A 115 3.49 34.67 -17.35
C LEU A 115 3.31 35.09 -15.89
N ASP A 116 2.31 34.53 -15.20
CA ASP A 116 2.14 34.68 -13.77
C ASP A 116 3.14 33.74 -13.09
N GLY A 117 4.18 34.30 -12.48
CA GLY A 117 5.24 33.55 -11.80
C GLY A 117 4.70 32.54 -10.78
N VAL A 118 5.56 31.58 -10.39
CA VAL A 118 5.26 30.55 -9.39
C VAL A 118 4.67 31.19 -8.13
N ASN A 119 3.34 31.17 -8.01
CA ASN A 119 2.67 31.37 -6.74
C ASN A 119 2.95 30.11 -5.91
N GLY A 120 3.77 30.29 -4.88
CA GLY A 120 4.27 29.22 -4.00
C GLY A 120 3.20 28.31 -3.42
#